data_AF-A7F9U5-F1
#
_entry.id   AF-A7F9U5-F1
#
_cell.length_a   1.000
_cell.length_b   1.000
_cell.length_c   1.000
_cell.angle_alpha   90.00
_cell.angle_beta   90.00
_cell.angle_gamma   90.00
#
_symmetry.space_group_name_H-M   'P 1'
#
loop_
_entity.id
_entity.type
_entity.pdbx_description
1 polymer ?
#
loop_
_entity_poly.entity_id
_entity_poly.type
_entity_poly.pdbx_seq_one_letter_code
_entity_poly.pdbx_strand_id
1 'polypeptide(L)'
;MICKYNIITAGLKGMDLIKEEVNTFNPGLSIMGTPYWLTNASKRAKQQDGAIVIAFATQKEADIAIQKRLYIAGISVRVERFYPSTPSSQCNRCQGFGHNESYCKKPPACGLCSNNHATVGHFFIQEPWILSNPEKDFSSTRSIAHSSFSQLLPNNPSNLRPRTMIYISKGFKPLVALAPNSPNDPDIQIINITQGKHTIQLINIYNEADQAKEKGHTIERCLYNTPLTHHTILVGDFNSHHPWWDPV
;
A
#
# COMPACT_ATOMS: atom_id res chain seq x y z
N MET A 1 18.83 6.84 1.91
CA MET A 1 18.34 7.82 2.90
C MET A 1 18.37 9.20 2.28
N ILE A 2 17.41 10.08 2.58
CA ILE A 2 17.42 11.49 2.15
C ILE A 2 17.87 12.33 3.35
N CYS A 3 18.87 13.18 3.17
CA CYS A 3 19.20 14.24 4.13
C CYS A 3 18.88 15.60 3.48
N LYS A 4 18.16 16.46 4.18
CA LYS A 4 17.95 17.86 3.75
C LYS A 4 19.07 18.72 4.29
N TYR A 5 19.83 19.34 3.40
CA TYR A 5 21.01 20.11 3.71
C TYR A 5 20.88 21.50 3.09
N ASN A 6 21.09 22.55 3.89
CA ASN A 6 21.06 23.92 3.40
C ASN A 6 22.35 24.16 2.61
N ILE A 7 22.23 24.60 1.36
CA ILE A 7 23.40 24.72 0.49
C ILE A 7 24.17 25.99 0.84
N ILE A 8 25.42 25.83 1.25
CA ILE A 8 26.50 26.77 0.94
C ILE A 8 27.42 26.04 -0.03
N THR A 9 27.26 26.34 -1.33
CA THR A 9 28.15 26.05 -2.47
C THR A 9 29.05 24.82 -2.37
N ALA A 10 28.63 23.68 -2.91
CA ALA A 10 29.53 22.56 -3.16
C ALA A 10 29.31 21.98 -4.57
N GLY A 11 30.29 22.19 -5.45
CA GLY A 11 30.35 21.57 -6.78
C GLY A 11 30.61 20.05 -6.69
N LEU A 12 31.04 19.41 -7.79
CA LEU A 12 31.34 17.96 -7.82
C LEU A 12 32.36 17.53 -6.74
N LYS A 13 33.36 18.38 -6.43
CA LYS A 13 34.32 18.17 -5.33
C LYS A 13 33.68 18.17 -3.93
N GLY A 14 32.47 18.68 -3.80
CA GLY A 14 31.74 18.77 -2.53
C GLY A 14 31.17 17.44 -2.02
N MET A 15 30.89 16.49 -2.90
CA MET A 15 30.26 15.22 -2.51
C MET A 15 31.24 14.26 -1.83
N ASP A 16 32.50 14.28 -2.26
CA ASP A 16 33.57 13.51 -1.62
C ASP A 16 33.84 14.06 -0.22
N LEU A 17 33.82 15.40 -0.05
CA LEU A 17 33.92 16.06 1.26
C LEU A 17 32.75 15.69 2.18
N ILE A 18 31.51 15.62 1.68
CA ILE A 18 30.35 15.20 2.48
C ILE A 18 30.55 13.77 3.02
N LYS A 19 31.15 12.87 2.23
CA LYS A 19 31.42 11.50 2.67
C LYS A 19 32.43 11.48 3.81
N GLU A 20 33.53 12.23 3.67
CA GLU A 20 34.55 12.36 4.71
C GLU A 20 33.97 12.98 5.98
N GLU A 21 33.26 14.10 5.87
CA GLU A 21 32.65 14.79 7.01
C GLU A 21 31.67 13.89 7.77
N VAL A 22 30.80 13.15 7.07
CA VAL A 22 29.84 12.30 7.77
C VAL A 22 30.56 11.21 8.56
N ASN A 23 31.55 10.55 7.96
CA ASN A 23 32.33 9.51 8.63
C ASN A 23 33.12 10.08 9.82
N THR A 24 33.59 11.33 9.75
CA THR A 24 34.34 11.99 10.82
C THR A 24 33.43 12.44 11.99
N PHE A 25 32.30 13.07 11.70
CA PHE A 25 31.48 13.74 12.71
C PHE A 25 30.29 12.90 13.22
N ASN A 26 30.05 11.72 12.66
CA ASN A 26 28.96 10.83 13.07
C ASN A 26 29.52 9.44 13.43
N PRO A 27 30.17 9.30 14.60
CA PRO A 27 30.83 8.06 14.98
C PRO A 27 29.84 6.89 15.01
N GLY A 28 30.25 5.76 14.42
CA GLY A 28 29.43 4.56 14.29
C GLY A 28 28.48 4.53 13.09
N LEU A 29 28.52 5.55 12.22
CA LEU A 29 27.83 5.53 10.93
C LEU A 29 28.86 5.44 9.79
N SER A 30 28.64 4.55 8.83
CA SER A 30 29.50 4.40 7.65
C SER A 30 28.71 4.63 6.37
N ILE A 31 29.14 5.59 5.56
CA ILE A 31 28.55 5.83 4.23
C ILE A 31 29.14 4.89 3.18
N MET A 32 28.24 4.26 2.42
CA MET A 32 28.55 3.46 1.24
C MET A 32 28.33 4.26 -0.05
N GLY A 33 29.25 4.10 -1.02
CA GLY A 33 29.19 4.78 -2.30
C GLY A 33 29.49 6.28 -2.21
N THR A 34 29.11 7.02 -3.25
CA THR A 34 29.21 8.48 -3.33
C THR A 34 27.82 9.08 -3.17
N PRO A 35 27.60 10.01 -2.22
CA PRO A 35 26.35 10.74 -2.12
C PRO A 35 26.02 11.48 -3.42
N TYR A 36 24.73 11.66 -3.70
CA TYR A 36 24.31 12.41 -4.89
C TYR A 36 23.13 13.33 -4.60
N TRP A 37 23.05 14.41 -5.36
CA TRP A 37 21.93 15.35 -5.30
C TRP A 37 20.65 14.75 -5.88
N LEU A 38 19.53 14.89 -5.17
CA LEU A 38 18.23 14.41 -5.64
C LEU A 38 17.66 15.29 -6.77
N THR A 39 17.94 16.59 -6.76
CA THR A 39 17.50 17.54 -7.79
C THR A 39 18.64 17.83 -8.77
N ASN A 40 18.31 18.16 -10.02
CA ASN A 40 19.31 18.55 -11.03
C ASN A 40 19.94 19.92 -10.72
N ALA A 41 21.11 20.20 -11.31
CA ALA A 41 21.90 21.41 -11.03
C ALA A 41 21.12 22.70 -11.31
N SER A 42 20.36 22.75 -12.40
CA SER A 42 19.58 23.93 -12.79
C SER A 42 18.48 24.29 -11.79
N LYS A 43 17.83 23.28 -11.16
CA LYS A 43 16.88 23.53 -10.06
C LYS A 43 17.60 23.95 -8.79
N ARG A 44 18.71 23.30 -8.44
CA ARG A 44 19.48 23.64 -7.23
C ARG A 44 19.99 25.07 -7.22
N ALA A 45 20.40 25.58 -8.39
CA ALA A 45 20.85 26.97 -8.52
C ALA A 45 19.79 28.01 -8.12
N LYS A 46 18.51 27.62 -8.07
CA LYS A 46 17.37 28.48 -7.71
C LYS A 46 16.78 28.15 -6.33
N GLN A 47 17.36 27.19 -5.61
CA GLN A 47 16.86 26.71 -4.32
C GLN A 47 17.83 27.15 -3.20
N GLN A 48 17.27 27.53 -2.05
CA GLN A 48 18.08 27.80 -0.85
C GLN A 48 18.58 26.50 -0.22
N ASP A 49 17.76 25.44 -0.27
CA ASP A 49 18.07 24.14 0.34
C ASP A 49 18.10 23.02 -0.70
N GLY A 50 18.99 22.05 -0.47
CA GLY A 50 19.14 20.87 -1.28
C GLY A 50 18.82 19.59 -0.51
N ALA A 51 18.54 18.51 -1.25
CA ALA A 51 18.41 17.18 -0.70
C ALA A 51 19.47 16.27 -1.33
N ILE A 52 20.21 15.55 -0.48
CA ILE A 52 21.19 14.55 -0.89
C ILE A 52 20.72 13.16 -0.50
N VAL A 53 21.06 12.18 -1.33
CA VAL A 53 20.84 10.77 -1.02
C VAL A 53 22.15 10.18 -0.52
N ILE A 54 22.08 9.59 0.67
CA ILE A 54 23.18 8.87 1.32
C ILE A 54 22.77 7.41 1.53
N ALA A 55 23.69 6.49 1.24
CA ALA A 55 23.53 5.08 1.57
C ALA A 55 24.43 4.74 2.77
N PHE A 56 23.89 4.00 3.74
CA PHE A 56 24.63 3.51 4.91
C PHE A 56 24.98 2.04 4.72
N ALA A 57 26.00 1.55 5.42
CA ALA A 57 26.45 0.16 5.33
C ALA A 57 25.39 -0.83 5.82
N THR A 58 24.62 -0.47 6.85
CA THR A 58 23.59 -1.33 7.44
C THR A 58 22.26 -0.60 7.62
N GLN A 59 21.16 -1.36 7.68
CA GLN A 59 19.84 -0.81 8.02
C GLN A 59 19.82 -0.20 9.43
N LYS A 60 20.53 -0.81 10.38
CA LYS A 60 20.65 -0.31 11.75
C LYS A 60 21.29 1.08 11.80
N GLU A 61 22.35 1.31 11.04
CA GLU A 61 22.97 2.63 10.91
C GLU A 61 22.03 3.66 10.30
N ALA A 62 21.31 3.28 9.24
CA ALA A 62 20.31 4.15 8.62
C ALA A 62 19.20 4.54 9.61
N ASP A 63 18.71 3.60 10.42
CA ASP A 63 17.69 3.84 11.43
C ASP A 63 18.21 4.75 12.56
N ILE A 64 19.47 4.56 12.98
CA ILE A 64 20.14 5.47 13.93
C ILE A 64 20.20 6.89 13.36
N ALA A 65 20.58 7.05 12.08
CA ALA A 65 20.66 8.36 11.43
C ALA A 65 19.29 9.06 11.33
N ILE A 66 18.20 8.30 11.10
CA ILE A 66 16.82 8.83 11.16
C ILE A 66 16.50 9.34 12.56
N GLN A 67 16.79 8.55 13.58
CA GLN A 67 16.41 8.84 14.96
C GLN A 67 17.23 9.99 15.56
N LYS A 68 18.55 9.98 15.34
CA LYS A 68 19.51 10.87 16.03
C LYS A 68 19.95 12.09 15.19
N ARG A 69 19.39 12.25 13.99
CA ARG A 69 19.82 13.24 12.98
C ARG A 69 21.25 12.96 12.50
N LEU A 70 21.71 13.72 11.51
CA LEU A 70 23.05 13.60 10.94
C LEU A 70 23.74 14.96 10.99
N TYR A 71 25.04 15.00 11.24
CA TYR A 71 25.85 16.22 11.21
C TYR A 71 26.67 16.28 9.92
N ILE A 72 26.53 17.37 9.17
CA ILE A 72 27.30 17.65 7.94
C ILE A 72 27.74 19.11 8.01
N ALA A 73 29.03 19.38 7.80
CA ALA A 73 29.65 20.70 7.97
C ALA A 73 29.24 21.46 9.26
N GLY A 74 29.13 20.74 10.38
CA GLY A 74 28.69 21.29 11.66
C GLY A 74 27.19 21.61 11.75
N ILE A 75 26.41 21.34 10.71
CA ILE A 75 24.95 21.55 10.69
C ILE A 75 24.23 20.22 11.00
N SER A 76 23.32 20.26 11.97
CA SER A 76 22.42 19.14 12.26
C SER A 76 21.29 19.07 11.23
N VAL A 77 21.27 18.03 10.42
CA VAL A 77 20.27 17.79 9.36
C VAL A 77 19.32 16.66 9.69
N ARG A 78 18.05 16.84 9.29
CA ARG A 78 17.05 15.78 9.39
C ARG A 78 17.28 14.73 8.30
N VAL A 79 17.25 13.47 8.70
CA VAL A 79 17.33 12.31 7.82
C VAL A 79 15.97 11.66 7.69
N GLU A 80 15.60 11.27 6.48
CA GLU A 80 14.38 10.53 6.16
C GLU A 80 14.73 9.30 5.32
N ARG A 81 13.85 8.29 5.33
CA ARG A 81 14.01 7.13 4.45
C ARG A 81 13.80 7.56 3.01
N PHE A 82 14.72 7.17 2.13
CA PHE A 82 14.59 7.44 0.69
C PHE A 82 13.72 6.39 0.04
N TYR A 83 12.66 6.83 -0.63
CA TYR A 83 11.84 5.99 -1.48
C TYR A 83 12.10 6.37 -2.94
N PRO A 84 12.84 5.55 -3.69
CA PRO A 84 13.12 5.84 -5.09
C PRO A 84 11.79 5.95 -5.85
N SER A 85 11.70 6.95 -6.71
CA SER A 85 10.58 7.12 -7.64
C SER A 85 11.16 7.08 -9.06
N THR A 86 10.65 6.15 -9.86
CA THR A 86 10.95 6.09 -11.30
C THR A 86 10.05 7.08 -12.05
N PRO A 87 10.39 7.46 -13.30
CA PRO A 87 9.47 8.20 -14.17
C PRO A 87 8.12 7.51 -14.36
N SER A 88 8.07 6.17 -14.23
CA SER A 88 6.84 5.37 -14.29
C SER A 88 6.10 5.25 -12.95
N SER A 89 6.67 5.73 -11.84
CA SER A 89 6.02 5.67 -10.53
C SER A 89 4.84 6.63 -10.48
N GLN A 90 3.63 6.09 -10.36
CA GLN A 90 2.40 6.86 -10.24
C GLN A 90 2.12 7.25 -8.80
N CYS A 91 1.77 8.51 -8.58
CA CYS A 91 1.41 9.07 -7.28
C CYS A 91 -0.08 8.80 -6.98
N ASN A 92 -0.40 8.10 -5.88
CA ASN A 92 -1.79 7.80 -5.53
C ASN A 92 -2.61 9.04 -5.10
N ARG A 93 -1.92 10.13 -4.72
CA ARG A 93 -2.60 11.38 -4.35
C ARG A 93 -3.09 12.13 -5.59
N CYS A 94 -2.20 12.47 -6.52
CA CYS A 94 -2.53 13.35 -7.64
C CYS A 94 -2.61 12.63 -9.01
N GLN A 95 -2.44 11.31 -9.04
CA GLN A 95 -2.42 10.44 -10.24
C GLN A 95 -1.33 10.76 -11.27
N GLY A 96 -0.45 11.72 -10.98
CA GLY A 96 0.69 12.07 -11.83
C GLY A 96 1.88 11.15 -11.62
N PHE A 97 2.88 11.25 -12.49
CA PHE A 97 4.04 10.36 -12.51
C PHE A 97 5.32 11.01 -11.97
N GLY A 98 6.33 10.18 -11.69
CA GLY A 98 7.71 10.62 -11.42
C GLY A 98 7.97 11.16 -10.01
N HIS A 99 7.08 10.94 -9.05
CA HIS A 99 7.27 11.41 -7.68
C HIS A 99 6.52 10.54 -6.65
N ASN A 100 7.02 10.55 -5.42
CA ASN A 100 6.38 9.88 -4.30
C ASN A 100 5.23 10.72 -3.73
N GLU A 101 4.17 10.04 -3.29
CA GLU A 101 2.99 10.64 -2.66
C GLU A 101 3.35 11.51 -1.44
N SER A 102 4.30 11.07 -0.61
CA SER A 102 4.73 11.76 0.61
C SER A 102 5.28 13.17 0.34
N TYR A 103 5.82 13.40 -0.87
CA TYR A 103 6.38 14.68 -1.30
C TYR A 103 5.50 15.41 -2.32
N CYS A 104 4.32 14.87 -2.63
CA CYS A 104 3.40 15.45 -3.60
C CYS A 104 2.77 16.74 -3.05
N LYS A 105 2.90 17.84 -3.79
CA LYS A 105 2.28 19.14 -3.46
C LYS A 105 1.03 19.46 -4.30
N LYS A 106 0.70 18.60 -5.27
CA LYS A 106 -0.46 18.79 -6.16
C LYS A 106 -1.78 18.50 -5.42
N PRO A 107 -2.90 19.10 -5.86
CA PRO A 107 -4.22 18.72 -5.36
C PRO A 107 -4.49 17.22 -5.64
N PRO A 108 -5.34 16.56 -4.83
CA PRO A 108 -5.69 15.17 -5.06
C PRO A 108 -6.46 15.02 -6.38
N ALA A 109 -6.33 13.86 -7.02
CA ALA A 109 -7.12 13.48 -8.18
C ALA A 109 -7.60 12.05 -8.02
N CYS A 110 -8.87 11.80 -8.35
CA CYS A 110 -9.45 10.47 -8.24
C CYS A 110 -8.93 9.59 -9.38
N GLY A 111 -8.43 8.40 -9.03
CA GLY A 111 -7.97 7.40 -10.01
C GLY A 111 -9.07 6.76 -10.84
N LEU A 112 -10.35 7.07 -10.57
CA LEU A 112 -11.50 6.58 -11.34
C LEU A 112 -12.10 7.66 -12.25
N CYS A 113 -12.42 8.84 -11.70
CA CYS A 113 -13.11 9.91 -12.43
C CYS A 113 -12.25 11.15 -12.72
N SER A 114 -10.98 11.17 -12.28
CA SER A 114 -10.06 12.30 -12.43
C SER A 114 -10.46 13.63 -11.75
N ASN A 115 -11.55 13.65 -10.99
CA ASN A 115 -11.99 14.84 -10.25
C ASN A 115 -11.10 15.13 -9.04
N ASN A 116 -11.20 16.36 -8.51
CA ASN A 116 -10.40 16.88 -7.39
C ASN A 116 -10.85 16.31 -6.03
N HIS A 117 -10.67 15.01 -5.83
CA HIS A 117 -10.84 14.34 -4.54
C HIS A 117 -9.90 13.11 -4.47
N ALA A 118 -9.67 12.62 -3.26
CA ALA A 118 -8.90 11.39 -3.08
C ALA A 118 -9.66 10.19 -3.67
N THR A 119 -8.93 9.20 -4.20
CA THR A 119 -9.53 7.89 -4.50
C THR A 119 -9.98 7.26 -3.19
N VAL A 120 -11.28 7.21 -2.96
CA VAL A 120 -11.89 6.58 -1.78
C VAL A 120 -12.86 5.51 -2.28
N GLY A 121 -12.94 4.38 -1.57
CA GLY A 121 -13.84 3.30 -1.89
C GLY A 121 -13.22 1.92 -1.77
N HIS A 122 -14.10 0.95 -1.47
CA HIS A 122 -13.82 -0.47 -1.51
C HIS A 122 -14.85 -1.12 -2.42
N PHE A 123 -14.41 -1.97 -3.34
CA PHE A 123 -15.32 -2.70 -4.23
C PHE A 123 -15.36 -4.16 -3.81
N PHE A 124 -16.56 -4.63 -3.48
CA PHE A 124 -16.85 -6.01 -3.12
C PHE A 124 -17.31 -6.72 -4.38
N ILE A 125 -16.47 -7.61 -4.89
CA ILE A 125 -16.69 -8.28 -6.17
C ILE A 125 -17.09 -9.73 -5.91
N GLN A 126 -18.14 -10.18 -6.58
CA GLN A 126 -18.49 -11.58 -6.75
C GLN A 126 -18.14 -12.00 -8.18
N GLU A 127 -17.75 -13.25 -8.35
CA GLU A 127 -17.32 -13.83 -9.62
C GLU A 127 -16.25 -13.01 -10.38
N PRO A 128 -15.14 -12.62 -9.72
CA PRO A 128 -14.14 -11.77 -10.36
C PRO A 128 -13.49 -12.49 -11.54
N TRP A 129 -13.20 -11.74 -12.62
CA TRP A 129 -12.23 -12.22 -13.60
C TRP A 129 -10.89 -12.41 -12.90
N ILE A 130 -10.30 -13.60 -13.02
CA ILE A 130 -9.01 -13.92 -12.44
C ILE A 130 -8.12 -14.58 -13.48
N LEU A 131 -6.82 -14.37 -13.34
CA LEU A 131 -5.84 -15.04 -14.18
C LEU A 131 -5.90 -16.55 -13.91
N SER A 132 -6.22 -17.32 -14.95
CA SER A 132 -6.25 -18.78 -14.91
C SER A 132 -4.87 -19.36 -15.18
N ASN A 133 -4.44 -20.31 -14.35
CA ASN A 133 -3.29 -21.19 -14.62
C ASN A 133 -3.80 -22.52 -15.22
N PRO A 134 -3.16 -23.08 -16.28
CA PRO A 134 -3.46 -24.42 -16.79
C PRO A 134 -3.64 -25.51 -15.73
N GLU A 135 -2.86 -25.45 -14.65
CA GLU A 135 -2.88 -26.43 -13.56
C GLU A 135 -4.07 -26.26 -12.59
N LYS A 136 -4.88 -25.22 -12.77
CA LYS A 136 -5.94 -24.80 -11.82
C LYS A 136 -5.44 -24.57 -10.39
N ASP A 137 -4.17 -24.17 -10.26
CA ASP A 137 -3.62 -23.62 -9.02
C ASP A 137 -3.87 -22.11 -8.96
N PHE A 138 -4.64 -21.71 -7.94
CA PHE A 138 -5.03 -20.34 -7.65
C PHE A 138 -4.22 -19.71 -6.49
N SER A 139 -3.18 -20.38 -5.99
CA SER A 139 -2.32 -19.88 -4.91
C SER A 139 -1.69 -18.50 -5.18
N SER A 140 -1.44 -18.19 -6.46
CA SER A 140 -0.83 -16.94 -6.93
C SER A 140 -1.72 -16.18 -7.92
N THR A 141 -3.03 -16.45 -7.91
CA THR A 141 -3.96 -15.77 -8.82
C THR A 141 -4.08 -14.28 -8.51
N ARG A 142 -4.50 -13.52 -9.51
CA ARG A 142 -4.78 -12.08 -9.41
C ARG A 142 -5.86 -11.70 -10.42
N SER A 143 -6.60 -10.65 -10.09
CA SER A 143 -7.52 -9.98 -11.02
C SER A 143 -6.84 -8.80 -11.71
N ILE A 144 -7.63 -7.96 -12.38
CA ILE A 144 -7.16 -6.78 -13.11
C ILE A 144 -6.44 -5.82 -12.15
N ALA A 145 -5.18 -5.52 -12.44
CA ALA A 145 -4.39 -4.58 -11.65
C ALA A 145 -4.85 -3.14 -11.90
N HIS A 146 -4.97 -2.35 -10.83
CA HIS A 146 -5.25 -0.92 -10.90
C HIS A 146 -4.26 -0.14 -10.04
N SER A 147 -3.80 1.01 -10.53
CA SER A 147 -2.77 1.79 -9.83
C SER A 147 -3.24 2.30 -8.46
N SER A 148 -4.50 2.71 -8.36
CA SER A 148 -5.09 3.23 -7.11
C SER A 148 -5.67 2.17 -6.16
N PHE A 149 -5.72 0.88 -6.52
CA PHE A 149 -6.33 -0.16 -5.68
C PHE A 149 -5.37 -1.33 -5.43
N SER A 150 -5.39 -1.86 -4.22
CA SER A 150 -4.87 -3.19 -3.90
C SER A 150 -5.99 -4.21 -4.00
N GLN A 151 -5.65 -5.45 -4.35
CA GLN A 151 -6.58 -6.57 -4.35
C GLN A 151 -6.38 -7.36 -3.06
N LEU A 152 -7.47 -7.81 -2.45
CA LEU A 152 -7.46 -8.77 -1.37
C LEU A 152 -8.35 -9.94 -1.78
N LEU A 153 -7.75 -11.12 -1.88
CA LEU A 153 -8.42 -12.38 -2.19
C LEU A 153 -8.82 -13.11 -0.90
N PRO A 154 -9.82 -14.01 -0.93
CA PRO A 154 -10.16 -14.85 0.20
C PRO A 154 -9.01 -15.79 0.55
N ASN A 155 -9.05 -16.32 1.76
CA ASN A 155 -8.27 -17.51 2.08
C ASN A 155 -9.05 -18.71 1.55
N ASN A 156 -8.47 -19.48 0.63
CA ASN A 156 -9.14 -20.64 0.04
C ASN A 156 -8.12 -21.72 -0.36
N PRO A 157 -8.57 -22.98 -0.51
CA PRO A 157 -7.76 -24.04 -1.09
C PRO A 157 -7.26 -23.66 -2.49
N SER A 158 -6.01 -23.99 -2.79
CA SER A 158 -5.34 -23.61 -4.04
C SER A 158 -6.01 -24.16 -5.30
N ASN A 159 -6.69 -25.30 -5.19
CA ASN A 159 -7.41 -25.93 -6.30
C ASN A 159 -8.82 -25.38 -6.53
N LEU A 160 -9.30 -24.47 -5.67
CA LEU A 160 -10.61 -23.85 -5.80
C LEU A 160 -10.48 -22.42 -6.31
N ARG A 161 -11.31 -22.06 -7.28
CA ARG A 161 -11.30 -20.71 -7.86
C ARG A 161 -11.89 -19.73 -6.86
N PRO A 162 -11.21 -18.64 -6.47
CA PRO A 162 -11.85 -17.57 -5.69
C PRO A 162 -13.07 -17.00 -6.43
N ARG A 163 -14.23 -16.92 -5.75
CA ARG A 163 -15.46 -16.31 -6.27
C ARG A 163 -15.82 -15.01 -5.57
N THR A 164 -15.03 -14.60 -4.58
CA THR A 164 -15.09 -13.28 -3.97
C THR A 164 -13.73 -12.58 -4.06
N MET A 165 -13.74 -11.25 -4.09
CA MET A 165 -12.53 -10.42 -4.01
C MET A 165 -12.91 -9.01 -3.56
N ILE A 166 -11.99 -8.33 -2.88
CA ILE A 166 -12.16 -6.92 -2.53
C ILE A 166 -11.05 -6.07 -3.17
N TYR A 167 -11.43 -5.00 -3.89
CA TYR A 167 -10.51 -3.92 -4.22
C TYR A 167 -10.49 -2.89 -3.09
N ILE A 168 -9.31 -2.58 -2.57
CA ILE A 168 -9.10 -1.64 -1.47
C ILE A 168 -8.38 -0.42 -2.02
N SER A 169 -8.95 0.78 -1.86
CA SER A 169 -8.25 2.01 -2.26
C SER A 169 -6.94 2.16 -1.47
N LYS A 170 -5.83 2.36 -2.19
CA LYS A 170 -4.52 2.64 -1.58
C LYS A 170 -4.48 3.98 -0.84
N GLY A 171 -5.40 4.90 -1.15
CA GLY A 171 -5.56 6.17 -0.45
C GLY A 171 -6.37 6.07 0.85
N PHE A 172 -6.98 4.91 1.12
CA PHE A 172 -7.73 4.67 2.35
C PHE A 172 -6.76 4.42 3.52
N LYS A 173 -6.82 5.28 4.54
CA LYS A 173 -5.85 5.29 5.64
C LYS A 173 -6.06 4.22 6.71
N PRO A 174 -7.30 3.86 7.11
CA PRO A 174 -7.51 2.79 8.08
C PRO A 174 -6.87 1.47 7.64
N LEU A 175 -6.48 0.66 8.62
CA LEU A 175 -5.91 -0.67 8.36
C LEU A 175 -7.02 -1.57 7.83
N VAL A 176 -6.81 -2.17 6.66
CA VAL A 176 -7.68 -3.19 6.10
C VAL A 176 -6.91 -4.49 5.99
N ALA A 177 -7.44 -5.56 6.58
CA ALA A 177 -6.83 -6.87 6.53
C ALA A 177 -7.89 -7.96 6.51
N LEU A 178 -7.52 -9.13 5.96
CA LEU A 178 -8.34 -10.32 6.10
C LEU A 178 -8.51 -10.63 7.59
N ALA A 179 -9.75 -10.87 8.01
CA ALA A 179 -10.03 -11.15 9.40
C ALA A 179 -9.45 -12.52 9.79
N PRO A 180 -8.89 -12.69 11.01
CA PRO A 180 -8.34 -13.98 11.45
C PRO A 180 -9.37 -15.13 11.43
N ASN A 181 -10.66 -14.79 11.54
CA ASN A 181 -11.78 -15.73 11.47
C ASN A 181 -12.43 -15.81 10.08
N SER A 182 -11.81 -15.25 9.03
CA SER A 182 -12.31 -15.43 7.66
C SER A 182 -12.28 -16.93 7.31
N PRO A 183 -13.39 -17.51 6.83
CA PRO A 183 -13.42 -18.92 6.42
C PRO A 183 -12.36 -19.21 5.34
N ASN A 184 -11.88 -20.46 5.34
CA ASN A 184 -11.07 -20.99 4.25
C ASN A 184 -12.00 -21.46 3.12
N ASP A 185 -12.64 -20.52 2.43
CA ASP A 185 -13.67 -20.78 1.41
C ASP A 185 -13.59 -19.72 0.29
N PRO A 186 -13.68 -20.11 -0.99
CA PRO A 186 -13.57 -19.17 -2.11
C PRO A 186 -14.71 -18.15 -2.21
N ASP A 187 -15.84 -18.39 -1.55
CA ASP A 187 -17.10 -17.69 -1.80
C ASP A 187 -17.47 -16.71 -0.69
N ILE A 188 -16.66 -16.64 0.36
CA ILE A 188 -16.86 -15.72 1.46
C ILE A 188 -15.52 -15.17 1.92
N GLN A 189 -15.49 -13.85 2.12
CA GLN A 189 -14.30 -13.15 2.57
C GLN A 189 -14.68 -12.18 3.68
N ILE A 190 -14.04 -12.33 4.84
CA ILE A 190 -14.23 -11.43 5.97
C ILE A 190 -13.01 -10.54 6.10
N ILE A 191 -13.22 -9.24 6.16
CA ILE A 191 -12.16 -8.26 6.41
C ILE A 191 -12.49 -7.44 7.64
N ASN A 192 -11.44 -6.99 8.32
CA ASN A 192 -11.54 -6.00 9.39
C ASN A 192 -10.97 -4.68 8.89
N ILE A 193 -11.74 -3.61 9.07
CA ILE A 193 -11.28 -2.23 8.93
C ILE A 193 -11.07 -1.65 10.32
N THR A 194 -9.82 -1.33 10.65
CA THR A 194 -9.44 -0.85 11.98
C THR A 194 -8.87 0.57 11.92
N GLN A 195 -9.41 1.45 12.76
CA GLN A 195 -8.89 2.80 12.97
C GLN A 195 -8.83 3.11 14.48
N GLY A 196 -7.62 3.12 15.03
CA GLY A 196 -7.42 3.28 16.47
C GLY A 196 -8.07 2.13 17.24
N LYS A 197 -9.05 2.43 18.10
CA LYS A 197 -9.80 1.44 18.89
C LYS A 197 -11.07 0.92 18.21
N HIS A 198 -11.41 1.45 17.04
CA HIS A 198 -12.64 1.11 16.33
C HIS A 198 -12.35 0.09 15.24
N THR A 199 -13.16 -0.96 15.18
CA THR A 199 -13.09 -2.00 14.15
C THR A 199 -14.48 -2.23 13.57
N ILE A 200 -14.57 -2.25 12.25
CA ILE A 200 -15.76 -2.65 11.49
C ILE A 200 -15.42 -3.96 10.76
N GLN A 201 -16.28 -4.95 10.87
CA GLN A 201 -16.20 -6.19 10.11
C GLN A 201 -17.01 -6.03 8.82
N LEU A 202 -16.41 -6.38 7.68
CA LEU A 202 -17.10 -6.44 6.39
C LEU A 202 -17.06 -7.88 5.88
N ILE A 203 -18.20 -8.41 5.48
CA ILE A 203 -18.34 -9.76 4.96
C ILE A 203 -18.78 -9.64 3.50
N ASN A 204 -17.91 -10.07 2.57
CA ASN A 204 -18.24 -10.27 1.16
C ASN A 204 -18.72 -11.71 0.98
N ILE A 205 -19.90 -11.92 0.41
CA ILE A 205 -20.42 -13.26 0.16
C ILE A 205 -20.88 -13.43 -1.30
N TYR A 206 -20.64 -14.61 -1.85
CA TYR A 206 -21.28 -15.12 -3.04
C TYR A 206 -22.01 -16.42 -2.65
N ASN A 207 -23.33 -16.38 -2.58
CA ASN A 207 -24.10 -17.54 -2.17
C ASN A 207 -24.28 -18.52 -3.33
N GLU A 208 -23.54 -19.62 -3.31
CA GLU A 208 -23.57 -20.62 -4.37
C GLU A 208 -23.23 -21.99 -3.80
N ALA A 209 -23.66 -23.06 -4.48
CA ALA A 209 -23.21 -24.40 -4.19
C ALA A 209 -21.69 -24.46 -4.23
N ASP A 210 -21.08 -25.18 -3.29
CA ASP A 210 -19.63 -25.34 -3.25
C ASP A 210 -19.12 -25.95 -4.56
N GLN A 211 -17.89 -25.61 -4.94
CA GLN A 211 -17.35 -26.01 -6.25
C GLN A 211 -17.15 -27.53 -6.39
N ALA A 212 -17.04 -28.24 -5.26
CA ALA A 212 -17.03 -29.70 -5.22
C ALA A 212 -18.43 -30.32 -5.20
N LYS A 213 -19.48 -29.52 -4.93
CA LYS A 213 -20.88 -29.92 -4.76
C LYS A 213 -21.13 -30.90 -3.61
N GLU A 214 -20.35 -30.77 -2.53
CA GLU A 214 -20.39 -31.65 -1.36
C GLU A 214 -20.97 -30.98 -0.11
N LYS A 215 -20.90 -29.64 -0.01
CA LYS A 215 -21.12 -28.88 1.24
C LYS A 215 -22.29 -27.90 1.20
N GLY A 216 -23.07 -27.89 0.12
CA GLY A 216 -24.25 -27.02 0.00
C GLY A 216 -23.90 -25.55 -0.24
N HIS A 217 -24.85 -24.66 0.00
CA HIS A 217 -24.73 -23.23 -0.31
C HIS A 217 -23.88 -22.46 0.71
N THR A 218 -23.24 -21.37 0.27
CA THR A 218 -22.27 -20.60 1.08
C THR A 218 -22.85 -20.11 2.40
N ILE A 219 -24.11 -19.70 2.40
CA ILE A 219 -24.79 -19.24 3.61
C ILE A 219 -24.83 -20.34 4.67
N GLU A 220 -25.21 -21.56 4.27
CA GLU A 220 -25.38 -22.69 5.17
C GLU A 220 -24.04 -23.20 5.70
N ARG A 221 -23.05 -23.34 4.81
CA ARG A 221 -21.75 -23.93 5.18
C ARG A 221 -20.80 -22.94 5.86
N CYS A 222 -20.97 -21.63 5.66
CA CYS A 222 -20.07 -20.62 6.22
C CYS A 222 -20.79 -19.55 7.04
N LEU A 223 -21.78 -18.85 6.47
CA LEU A 223 -22.30 -17.63 7.09
C LEU A 223 -22.99 -17.90 8.44
N TYR A 224 -23.79 -18.96 8.57
CA TYR A 224 -24.46 -19.29 9.83
C TYR A 224 -23.49 -19.58 10.98
N ASN A 225 -22.29 -20.06 10.68
CA ASN A 225 -21.24 -20.33 11.67
C ASN A 225 -20.29 -19.14 11.87
N THR A 226 -20.50 -18.03 11.17
CA THR A 226 -19.64 -16.85 11.23
C THR A 226 -20.07 -15.92 12.35
N PRO A 227 -19.24 -15.65 13.37
CA PRO A 227 -19.57 -14.70 14.42
C PRO A 227 -19.66 -13.27 13.88
N LEU A 228 -20.82 -12.64 14.06
CA LEU A 228 -21.03 -11.24 13.73
C LEU A 228 -20.65 -10.37 14.93
N THR A 229 -19.96 -9.26 14.65
CA THR A 229 -19.66 -8.24 15.66
C THR A 229 -20.77 -7.19 15.70
N HIS A 230 -20.74 -6.30 16.70
CA HIS A 230 -21.70 -5.18 16.77
C HIS A 230 -21.59 -4.20 15.57
N HIS A 231 -20.46 -4.19 14.86
CA HIS A 231 -20.21 -3.32 13.72
C HIS A 231 -19.90 -4.16 12.49
N THR A 232 -20.90 -4.91 12.02
CA THR A 232 -20.76 -5.77 10.84
C THR A 232 -21.59 -5.22 9.68
N ILE A 233 -21.00 -5.17 8.49
CA ILE A 233 -21.72 -4.98 7.23
C ILE A 233 -21.58 -6.27 6.42
N LEU A 234 -22.71 -6.85 6.07
CA LEU A 234 -22.80 -8.00 5.18
C LEU A 234 -23.20 -7.50 3.79
N VAL A 235 -22.42 -7.83 2.77
CA VAL A 235 -22.65 -7.45 1.37
C VAL A 235 -22.34 -8.63 0.48
N GLY A 236 -23.04 -8.74 -0.65
CA GLY A 236 -22.81 -9.84 -1.56
C GLY A 236 -23.94 -10.07 -2.53
N ASP A 237 -23.73 -11.09 -3.35
CA ASP A 237 -24.79 -11.70 -4.12
C ASP A 237 -25.28 -12.93 -3.37
N PHE A 238 -26.54 -12.87 -2.94
CA PHE A 238 -27.17 -13.89 -2.14
C PHE A 238 -27.85 -14.96 -2.99
N ASN A 239 -27.99 -14.78 -4.31
CA ASN A 239 -28.72 -15.70 -5.19
C ASN A 239 -30.01 -16.22 -4.53
N SER A 240 -30.76 -15.34 -3.86
CA SER A 240 -31.90 -15.69 -3.03
C SER A 240 -32.91 -14.56 -3.01
N HIS A 241 -34.17 -14.91 -3.21
CA HIS A 241 -35.29 -13.99 -3.09
C HIS A 241 -35.70 -13.88 -1.61
N HIS A 242 -35.95 -12.67 -1.14
CA HIS A 242 -36.55 -12.43 0.16
C HIS A 242 -37.52 -11.25 0.07
N PRO A 243 -38.75 -11.37 0.60
CA PRO A 243 -39.77 -10.32 0.48
C PRO A 243 -39.35 -8.94 1.02
N TRP A 244 -38.37 -8.87 1.92
CA TRP A 244 -37.90 -7.60 2.50
C TRP A 244 -36.89 -6.83 1.66
N TRP A 245 -36.14 -7.48 0.77
CA TRP A 245 -35.13 -6.82 -0.07
C TRP A 245 -35.38 -6.99 -1.57
N ASP A 246 -36.30 -7.89 -1.93
CA ASP A 246 -36.79 -8.13 -3.27
C ASP A 246 -38.29 -8.42 -3.19
N PRO A 247 -39.11 -7.41 -2.84
CA PRO A 247 -40.55 -7.56 -2.78
C PRO A 247 -41.10 -7.77 -4.20
N VAL A 248 -41.82 -8.88 -4.38
CA VAL A 248 -42.55 -9.22 -5.62
C VAL A 248 -43.69 -8.22 -5.86
#